data_AF-A0A0Q9HIE2-F1
#
_entry.id   AF-A0A0Q9HIE2-F1
#
_cell.length_a   1.000
_cell.length_b   1.000
_cell.length_c   1.000
_cell.angle_alpha   90.00
_cell.angle_beta   90.00
_cell.angle_gamma   90.00
#
_symmetry.space_group_name_H-M   'P 1'
#
loop_
_entity.id
_entity.type
_entity.pdbx_description
1 polymer ?
#
loop_
_entity_poly.entity_id
_entity_poly.type
_entity_poly.pdbx_seq_one_letter_code
_entity_poly.pdbx_strand_id
1 'polypeptide(L)'
;MSGRETPDRDTLLRAYPYVVVRFACMVCRRAANVRLAVLAAAHGPNASLGWLESQFIAGCWWSASNPARKPQKYGMKCGGYCPDLYRPGPPDLPPSMSGLTLIDGGKEDMLPAEPSRREKRKRVGGDSDK
;
A
#
# COMPACT_ATOMS: atom_id res chain seq x y z
N MET A 1 19.18 10.60 18.27
CA MET A 1 18.10 10.11 17.37
C MET A 1 18.51 10.48 15.95
N SER A 2 19.29 9.62 15.27
CA SER A 2 19.70 9.89 13.88
C SER A 2 18.46 9.83 13.00
N GLY A 3 18.13 10.96 12.36
CA GLY A 3 17.12 10.99 11.31
C GLY A 3 17.48 9.94 10.26
N ARG A 4 16.57 9.00 10.00
CA ARG A 4 16.76 8.06 8.90
C ARG A 4 16.67 8.87 7.61
N GLU A 5 17.81 9.05 6.96
CA GLU A 5 17.90 9.64 5.64
C GLU A 5 17.00 8.85 4.68
N THR A 6 16.18 9.56 3.91
CA THR A 6 15.23 8.92 2.99
C THR A 6 16.04 8.13 1.95
N PRO A 7 15.82 6.81 1.81
CA PRO A 7 16.55 6.05 0.83
C PRO A 7 16.22 6.54 -0.59
N ASP A 8 17.24 6.79 -1.39
CA ASP A 8 17.14 7.09 -2.82
C ASP A 8 17.60 5.90 -3.69
N ARG A 9 17.50 6.01 -5.02
CA ARG A 9 17.90 4.99 -6.01
C ARG A 9 19.36 4.58 -5.88
N ASP A 10 20.23 5.49 -5.46
CA ASP A 10 21.66 5.21 -5.26
C ASP A 10 21.97 4.53 -3.92
N THR A 11 20.96 4.34 -3.06
CA THR A 11 21.11 3.62 -1.80
C THR A 11 21.55 2.18 -2.05
N LEU A 12 22.64 1.79 -1.41
CA LEU A 12 23.16 0.44 -1.44
C LEU A 12 22.35 -0.48 -0.52
N LEU A 13 22.26 -1.77 -0.87
CA LEU A 13 21.54 -2.75 -0.05
C LEU A 13 22.01 -2.76 1.41
N ARG A 14 23.31 -2.60 1.69
CA ARG A 14 23.83 -2.55 3.06
C ARG A 14 23.35 -1.36 3.90
N ALA A 15 22.99 -0.26 3.25
CA ALA A 15 22.54 0.98 3.87
C ALA A 15 21.01 1.10 3.86
N TYR A 16 20.32 0.13 3.25
CA TYR A 16 18.89 0.16 3.12
C TYR A 16 18.21 -0.16 4.47
N PRO A 17 17.32 0.72 4.96
CA PRO A 17 16.78 0.60 6.32
C PRO A 17 15.68 -0.46 6.48
N TYR A 18 15.23 -1.09 5.40
CA TYR A 18 14.08 -2.00 5.40
C TYR A 18 14.48 -3.46 5.15
N VAL A 19 13.69 -4.40 5.67
CA VAL A 19 13.95 -5.85 5.56
C VAL A 19 13.41 -6.39 4.24
N VAL A 20 12.34 -5.80 3.72
CA VAL A 20 11.73 -6.18 2.44
C VAL A 20 11.89 -5.03 1.45
N VAL A 21 12.40 -5.34 0.26
CA VAL A 21 12.43 -4.43 -0.88
C VAL A 21 11.24 -4.74 -1.77
N ARG A 22 10.39 -3.75 -2.03
CA ARG A 22 9.23 -3.88 -2.90
C ARG A 22 9.50 -3.22 -4.25
N PHE A 23 9.21 -3.92 -5.32
CA PHE A 23 9.25 -3.41 -6.68
C PHE A 23 7.85 -3.48 -7.28
N ALA A 24 7.44 -2.42 -7.98
CA ALA A 24 6.16 -2.35 -8.68
C ALA A 24 6.34 -1.67 -10.04
N CYS A 25 5.43 -1.92 -10.99
CA CYS A 25 5.33 -1.10 -12.20
C CYS A 25 4.06 -0.25 -12.17
N MET A 26 4.14 1.00 -12.63
CA MET A 26 2.97 1.89 -12.74
C MET A 26 2.01 1.50 -13.86
N VAL A 27 2.47 0.77 -14.87
CA VAL A 27 1.71 0.46 -16.11
C VAL A 27 1.20 -0.98 -16.13
N CYS A 28 2.04 -1.95 -15.78
CA CYS A 28 1.67 -3.36 -15.76
C CYS A 28 1.52 -3.87 -14.33
N ARG A 29 0.81 -4.98 -14.15
CA ARG A 29 0.60 -5.61 -12.84
C ARG A 29 1.83 -6.33 -12.26
N ARG A 30 3.03 -6.04 -12.77
CA ARG A 30 4.27 -6.66 -12.27
C ARG A 30 4.60 -6.04 -10.91
N ALA A 31 4.72 -6.90 -9.91
CA ALA A 31 5.18 -6.55 -8.57
C ALA A 31 6.06 -7.67 -8.02
N ALA A 32 7.01 -7.33 -7.17
CA ALA A 32 7.86 -8.29 -6.46
C ALA A 32 8.17 -7.77 -5.06
N ASN A 33 8.07 -8.67 -4.08
CA ASN A 33 8.47 -8.40 -2.69
C ASN A 33 9.58 -9.38 -2.36
N VAL A 34 10.79 -8.87 -2.10
CA VAL A 34 11.96 -9.72 -1.88
C VAL A 34 12.67 -9.30 -0.60
N ARG A 35 13.11 -10.26 0.20
CA ARG A 35 13.88 -9.99 1.41
C ARG A 35 15.25 -9.42 1.05
N LEU A 36 15.69 -8.40 1.78
CA LEU A 36 16.98 -7.75 1.63
C LEU A 36 18.14 -8.76 1.67
N ALA A 37 18.08 -9.72 2.59
CA ALA A 37 19.10 -10.77 2.72
C ALA A 37 19.21 -11.64 1.46
N VAL A 38 18.08 -11.91 0.78
CA VAL A 38 18.07 -12.69 -0.47
C VAL A 38 18.68 -11.89 -1.61
N LEU A 39 18.35 -10.60 -1.72
CA LEU A 39 18.94 -9.70 -2.72
C LEU A 39 20.45 -9.51 -2.48
N ALA A 40 20.86 -9.34 -1.23
CA ALA A 40 22.26 -9.20 -0.87
C ALA A 40 23.06 -10.49 -1.13
N ALA A 41 22.46 -11.67 -0.93
CA ALA A 41 23.09 -12.95 -1.28
C ALA A 41 23.22 -13.13 -2.80
N ALA A 42 22.22 -12.70 -3.57
CA ALA A 42 22.22 -12.86 -5.03
C ALA A 42 23.09 -11.83 -5.77
N HIS A 43 23.14 -10.58 -5.30
CA HIS A 43 23.76 -9.45 -6.01
C HIS A 43 24.88 -8.76 -5.24
N GLY A 44 25.11 -9.17 -3.99
CA GLY A 44 26.08 -8.55 -3.10
C GLY A 44 25.52 -7.32 -2.36
N PRO A 45 26.18 -6.93 -1.25
CA PRO A 45 25.74 -5.80 -0.41
C PRO A 45 25.92 -4.42 -1.06
N ASN A 46 26.69 -4.34 -2.15
CA ASN A 46 27.02 -3.11 -2.85
C ASN A 46 26.13 -2.86 -4.08
N ALA A 47 25.13 -3.71 -4.32
CA ALA A 47 24.12 -3.42 -5.33
C ALA A 47 23.29 -2.20 -4.90
N SER A 48 23.02 -1.28 -5.82
CA SER A 48 22.12 -0.15 -5.60
C SER A 48 20.68 -0.52 -5.95
N LEU A 49 19.72 0.17 -5.32
CA LEU A 49 18.30 -0.02 -5.61
C LEU A 49 17.94 0.33 -7.06
N GLY A 50 18.55 1.36 -7.63
CA GLY A 50 18.33 1.76 -9.03
C GLY A 50 18.81 0.70 -10.04
N TRP A 51 19.91 0.00 -9.71
CA TRP A 51 20.37 -1.13 -10.53
C TRP A 51 19.38 -2.30 -10.46
N LEU A 52 18.90 -2.64 -9.25
CA LEU A 52 17.89 -3.69 -9.06
C LEU A 52 16.55 -3.34 -9.73
N GLU A 53 16.13 -2.08 -9.66
CA GLU A 53 14.97 -1.55 -10.38
C GLU A 53 15.10 -1.81 -11.89
N SER A 54 16.29 -1.53 -12.44
CA SER A 54 16.60 -1.79 -13.85
C SER A 54 16.51 -3.28 -14.21
N GLN A 55 17.01 -4.16 -13.34
CA GLN A 55 16.90 -5.62 -13.53
C GLN A 55 15.44 -6.10 -13.49
N PHE A 56 14.64 -5.58 -12.56
CA PHE A 56 13.21 -5.90 -12.45
C PHE A 56 12.42 -5.51 -13.71
N ILE A 57 12.77 -4.38 -14.34
CA ILE A 57 12.11 -3.85 -15.54
C ILE A 57 12.64 -4.48 -16.83
N ALA A 58 13.82 -5.12 -16.83
CA ALA A 58 14.46 -5.65 -18.04
C ALA A 58 13.53 -6.53 -18.90
N GLY A 59 12.66 -7.32 -18.27
CA GLY A 59 11.67 -8.16 -18.96
C GLY A 59 10.28 -7.53 -19.15
N CYS A 60 10.11 -6.22 -18.96
CA CYS A 60 8.81 -5.56 -19.06
C CYS A 60 8.54 -5.09 -20.48
N TRP A 61 7.39 -5.50 -21.05
CA TRP A 61 6.97 -5.07 -22.39
C TRP A 61 6.87 -3.54 -22.54
N TRP A 62 6.48 -2.86 -21.46
CA TRP A 62 6.28 -1.40 -21.41
C TRP A 62 7.55 -0.63 -21.02
N SER A 63 8.69 -1.31 -20.86
CA SER A 63 9.98 -0.67 -20.56
C SER A 63 10.40 0.26 -21.70
N ALA A 64 10.94 1.43 -21.34
CA ALA A 64 11.55 2.35 -22.30
C ALA A 64 12.81 1.75 -22.97
N SER A 65 13.48 0.83 -22.27
CA SER A 65 14.68 0.14 -22.76
C SER A 65 14.37 -1.12 -23.57
N ASN A 66 13.10 -1.45 -23.80
CA ASN A 66 12.71 -2.61 -24.59
C ASN A 66 12.95 -2.34 -26.10
N PRO A 67 13.88 -3.05 -26.76
CA PRO A 67 14.20 -2.81 -28.18
C PRO A 67 13.04 -3.17 -29.12
N ALA A 68 12.13 -4.05 -28.70
CA ALA A 68 10.96 -4.42 -29.50
C ALA A 68 9.91 -3.30 -29.60
N ARG A 69 10.07 -2.22 -28.82
CA ARG A 69 9.07 -1.16 -28.71
C ARG A 69 9.61 0.16 -29.27
N LYS A 70 8.92 0.71 -30.27
CA LYS A 70 9.25 2.04 -30.79
C LYS A 70 9.07 3.10 -29.70
N PRO A 71 10.03 4.02 -29.50
CA PRO A 71 9.91 5.10 -28.53
C PRO A 71 8.72 5.99 -28.89
N GLN A 72 7.80 6.16 -27.95
CA GLN A 72 6.59 6.97 -28.11
C GLN A 72 6.76 8.29 -27.35
N LYS A 73 6.47 9.42 -27.99
CA LYS A 73 6.55 10.76 -27.39
C LYS A 73 5.58 10.91 -26.20
N TYR A 74 4.36 10.38 -26.34
CA TYR A 74 3.29 10.44 -25.34
C TYR A 74 2.83 9.05 -24.85
N GLY A 75 3.69 8.04 -24.96
CA GLY A 75 3.34 6.68 -24.54
C GLY A 75 3.49 6.45 -23.04
N MET A 76 2.70 5.53 -22.49
CA MET A 76 2.93 5.00 -21.14
C MET A 76 4.32 4.33 -21.10
N LYS A 77 5.21 4.84 -20.24
CA LYS A 77 6.54 4.27 -19.99
C LYS A 77 6.49 3.55 -18.65
N CYS A 78 6.62 2.22 -18.65
CA CYS A 78 6.91 1.52 -17.41
C CYS A 78 8.38 1.76 -17.07
N GLY A 79 8.62 2.57 -16.05
CA GLY A 79 9.89 2.59 -15.34
C GLY A 79 9.59 2.11 -13.95
N GLY A 80 9.42 0.79 -13.76
CA GLY A 80 9.12 0.21 -12.44
C GLY A 80 9.85 0.92 -11.31
N TYR A 81 9.23 1.02 -10.16
CA TYR A 81 9.69 1.85 -9.07
C TYR A 81 9.71 1.05 -7.79
N CYS A 82 10.52 1.49 -6.84
CA CYS A 82 10.50 1.00 -5.48
C CYS A 82 9.56 1.89 -4.65
N PRO A 83 8.36 1.41 -4.24
CA PRO A 83 7.41 2.21 -3.46
C PRO A 83 7.99 2.68 -2.12
N ASP A 84 8.94 1.93 -1.58
CA ASP A 84 9.55 2.17 -0.28
C ASP A 84 10.49 3.39 -0.28
N LEU A 85 10.91 3.89 -1.45
CA LEU A 85 11.67 5.15 -1.58
C LEU A 85 10.80 6.39 -1.34
N TYR A 86 9.51 6.29 -1.66
CA TYR A 86 8.59 7.44 -1.66
C TYR A 86 7.74 7.51 -0.38
N ARG A 87 7.82 6.50 0.49
CA ARG A 87 7.04 6.43 1.72
C ARG A 87 7.93 6.56 2.96
N PRO A 88 7.87 7.69 3.70
CA PRO A 88 8.56 7.83 4.97
C PRO A 88 7.74 7.12 6.06
N GLY A 89 7.78 5.80 6.10
CA GLY A 89 7.10 5.02 7.12
C GLY A 89 7.73 3.65 7.23
N PRO A 90 8.04 3.16 8.43
CA PRO A 90 8.71 1.87 8.59
C PRO A 90 7.73 0.74 8.23
N PRO A 91 7.90 0.07 7.08
CA PRO A 91 6.91 -0.85 6.52
C PRO A 91 7.00 -2.27 7.09
N ASP A 92 7.88 -2.48 8.08
CA ASP A 92 8.22 -3.79 8.64
C ASP A 92 8.04 -3.87 10.17
N LEU A 93 7.40 -2.89 10.82
CA LEU A 93 6.99 -3.10 12.21
C LEU A 93 5.82 -4.08 12.26
N PRO A 94 5.84 -5.05 13.18
CA PRO A 94 4.65 -5.86 13.43
C PRO A 94 3.47 -4.94 13.79
N PRO A 95 2.22 -5.31 13.45
CA PRO A 95 1.04 -4.48 13.68
C PRO A 95 0.90 -3.97 15.12
N SER A 96 1.45 -4.70 16.10
CA SER A 96 1.50 -4.31 17.51
C SER A 96 2.35 -3.07 17.78
N MET A 97 3.26 -2.71 16.88
CA MET A 97 4.19 -1.57 17.01
C MET A 97 3.96 -0.47 15.97
N SER A 98 3.02 -0.64 15.03
CA SER A 98 2.66 0.39 14.04
C SER A 98 1.74 1.49 14.58
N GLY A 99 1.43 1.46 15.89
CA GLY A 99 0.46 2.34 16.53
C GLY A 99 -0.96 1.87 16.23
N LEU A 100 -1.78 1.68 17.27
CA LEU A 100 -3.20 1.42 17.09
C LEU A 100 -3.84 2.68 16.49
N THR A 101 -4.59 2.52 15.40
CA THR A 101 -5.41 3.61 14.85
C THR A 101 -6.67 3.71 15.72
N LEU A 102 -6.85 4.83 16.42
CA LEU A 102 -8.11 5.11 17.11
C LEU A 102 -9.19 5.31 16.04
N ILE A 103 -10.16 4.41 15.98
CA ILE A 103 -11.36 4.59 15.16
C ILE A 103 -12.36 5.30 16.06
N ASP A 104 -12.67 6.56 15.76
CA ASP A 104 -13.77 7.28 16.40
C ASP A 104 -15.11 6.66 15.95
N GLY A 105 -15.96 6.26 16.90
CA GLY A 105 -17.28 5.65 16.63
C GLY A 105 -17.38 4.16 16.96
N GLY A 106 -17.32 3.83 18.25
CA GLY A 106 -17.50 2.46 18.77
C GLY A 106 -18.96 2.07 18.99
N LYS A 107 -19.14 0.95 19.72
CA LYS A 107 -20.39 0.19 20.00
C LYS A 107 -21.65 1.01 20.36
N GLU A 108 -21.48 2.26 20.76
CA GLU A 108 -22.52 3.25 21.06
C GLU A 108 -23.31 3.65 19.78
N ASP A 109 -22.65 3.77 18.62
CA ASP A 109 -23.26 4.23 17.34
C ASP A 109 -24.02 3.12 16.59
N MET A 110 -23.92 1.86 17.04
CA MET A 110 -24.56 0.70 16.40
C MET A 110 -25.94 0.34 16.99
N LEU A 111 -26.39 1.02 18.04
CA LEU A 111 -27.73 0.78 18.57
C LEU A 111 -28.71 1.68 17.82
N PRO A 112 -29.64 1.12 17.01
CA PRO A 112 -30.73 1.93 16.48
C PRO A 112 -31.48 2.53 17.67
N ALA A 113 -31.72 3.85 17.59
CA ALA A 113 -32.47 4.59 18.61
C ALA A 113 -33.70 3.79 19.04
N GLU A 114 -33.94 3.72 20.37
CA GLU A 114 -35.01 2.91 20.95
C GLU A 114 -36.30 3.05 20.12
N PRO A 115 -36.95 1.93 19.72
CA PRO A 115 -38.15 2.01 18.92
C PRO A 115 -39.19 2.81 19.69
N SER A 116 -39.62 3.94 19.11
CA SER A 116 -40.62 4.82 19.69
C SER A 116 -41.78 4.02 20.26
N ARG A 117 -42.17 4.34 21.50
CA ARG A 117 -43.21 3.66 22.27
C ARG A 117 -44.48 3.66 21.42
N ARG A 118 -44.81 2.51 20.81
CA ARG A 118 -45.97 2.36 19.92
C ARG A 118 -47.21 2.93 20.61
N GLU A 119 -47.72 4.06 20.11
CA GLU A 119 -49.05 4.53 20.48
C GLU A 119 -50.04 3.43 20.13
N LYS A 120 -50.68 2.87 21.17
CA LYS A 120 -51.76 1.90 21.01
C LYS A 120 -52.87 2.61 20.23
N ARG A 121 -53.02 2.30 18.94
CA ARG A 121 -54.17 2.72 18.13
C ARG A 121 -55.46 2.39 18.89
N LYS A 122 -56.20 3.42 19.29
CA LYS A 122 -57.57 3.27 19.81
C LYS A 122 -58.41 2.60 18.72
N ARG A 123 -59.07 1.49 19.05
CA ARG A 123 -60.11 0.90 18.20
C ARG A 123 -61.29 1.86 18.19
N VAL A 124 -61.66 2.37 17.01
CA VAL A 124 -62.93 3.06 16.80
C VAL A 124 -63.94 1.98 16.43
N GLY A 125 -64.92 1.75 17.31
CA GLY A 125 -65.97 0.76 17.12
C GLY A 125 -66.35 0.04 18.41
N GLY A 126 -67.24 0.66 19.18
CA GLY A 126 -67.99 0.08 20.29
C GLY A 126 -69.31 0.85 20.39
N ASP A 127 -70.40 0.14 20.20
CA ASP A 127 -71.72 0.59 19.74
C ASP A 127 -72.63 1.14 20.86
N SER A 128 -73.72 1.79 20.41
CA SER A 128 -75.08 1.87 20.98
C SER A 128 -75.59 3.10 21.77
N ASP A 129 -76.86 3.43 21.42
CA ASP A 129 -77.95 4.09 22.16
C ASP A 129 -78.18 5.62 22.02
N LYS A 130 -79.06 6.02 21.07
CA LYS A 130 -80.42 6.53 21.39
C LYS A 130 -81.32 6.62 20.15
#